data_AF-A0A419S772-F1
#
_entry.id   AF-A0A419S772-F1
#
_cell.length_a   1.000
_cell.length_b   1.000
_cell.length_c   1.000
_cell.angle_alpha   90.00
_cell.angle_beta   90.00
_cell.angle_gamma   90.00
#
_symmetry.space_group_name_H-M   'P 1'
#
loop_
_entity.id
_entity.type
_entity.pdbx_description
1 polymer ?
#
loop_
_entity_poly.entity_id
_entity_poly.type
_entity_poly.pdbx_seq_one_letter_code
_entity_poly.pdbx_strand_id
1 'polypeptide(L)' 'MTVKYIVDENGKKTGVQLSLEDYYQLLESANILPEHVKKGIEQGRREGLLGLTKSTDEVMKKYSS' A
#
# COMPACT_ATOMS: atom_id res chain seq x y z
N MET A 1 10.64 -11.53 13.95
CA MET A 1 11.54 -10.90 12.98
C MET A 1 12.72 -10.24 13.70
N THR A 2 13.92 -10.82 13.57
CA THR A 2 15.16 -10.25 14.11
C THR A 2 15.97 -9.69 12.95
N VAL A 3 15.96 -8.37 12.79
CA VAL A 3 16.61 -7.69 11.66
C VAL A 3 18.10 -7.50 11.96
N LYS A 4 18.97 -8.13 11.17
CA LYS A 4 20.41 -7.89 11.21
C LYS A 4 20.83 -7.02 10.04
N TYR A 5 21.65 -6.01 10.30
CA TYR A 5 22.17 -5.15 9.25
C TYR A 5 23.55 -5.64 8.82
N ILE A 6 23.76 -5.69 7.50
CA ILE A 6 25.09 -5.85 6.93
C ILE A 6 25.70 -4.46 6.85
N VAL A 7 26.88 -4.31 7.46
CA VAL A 7 27.61 -3.05 7.54
C VAL A 7 28.89 -3.22 6.75
N ASP A 8 29.21 -2.25 5.89
CA ASP A 8 30.46 -2.23 5.13
C ASP A 8 31.67 -1.81 5.99
N GLU A 9 32.85 -1.83 5.39
CA GLU A 9 34.12 -1.47 6.03
C GLU A 9 34.15 -0.02 6.53
N ASN A 10 33.27 0.85 6.01
CA ASN A 10 33.14 2.25 6.40
C ASN A 10 32.05 2.49 7.46
N GLY A 11 31.45 1.42 8.01
CA GLY A 11 30.37 1.53 8.99
C GLY A 11 29.01 1.87 8.39
N LYS A 12 28.87 1.86 7.05
CA LYS A 12 27.60 2.15 6.38
C LYS A 12 26.76 0.88 6.26
N LYS A 13 25.47 1.00 6.59
CA LYS A 13 24.49 -0.08 6.41
C LYS A 13 24.22 -0.28 4.91
N THR A 14 24.62 -1.41 4.36
CA THR A 14 24.54 -1.73 2.93
C THR A 14 23.53 -2.81 2.61
N GLY A 15 23.08 -3.57 3.62
CA GLY A 15 22.10 -4.62 3.42
C GLY A 15 21.36 -5.00 4.70
N VAL A 16 20.32 -5.80 4.51
CA VAL A 16 19.56 -6.42 5.59
C VAL A 16 19.67 -7.92 5.42
N GLN A 17 20.08 -8.61 6.48
CA GLN A 17 20.05 -10.04 6.57
C GLN A 17 18.78 -10.46 7.30
N LEU A 18 18.02 -11.34 6.66
CA LEU A 18 16.78 -11.91 7.14
C LEU A 18 16.76 -13.42 6.84
N SER A 19 16.01 -14.19 7.63
CA SER A 19 15.79 -15.60 7.31
C SER A 19 14.91 -15.71 6.07
N LEU A 20 15.03 -16.82 5.32
CA LEU A 20 14.15 -17.07 4.18
C LEU A 20 12.67 -17.13 4.61
N GLU A 21 12.39 -17.66 5.79
CA GLU A 21 11.03 -17.68 6.36
C GLU A 21 10.48 -16.27 6.59
N ASP A 22 11.25 -15.38 7.24
CA ASP A 22 10.86 -13.99 7.45
C ASP A 22 10.69 -13.25 6.11
N TYR A 23 11.50 -13.58 5.09
CA TYR A 23 11.36 -13.03 3.73
C TYR A 23 10.02 -13.39 3.11
N TYR A 24 9.65 -14.67 3.15
CA TYR A 24 8.41 -15.15 2.55
C TYR A 24 7.19 -14.59 3.28
N GLN A 25 7.21 -14.52 4.61
CA GLN A 25 6.14 -13.88 5.39
C GLN A 25 5.99 -12.39 5.04
N LEU A 26 7.11 -11.67 4.84
CA LEU A 26 7.08 -10.28 4.37
C LEU A 26 6.45 -10.15 2.97
N LEU A 27 6.81 -11.03 2.03
CA LEU A 27 6.21 -11.04 0.70
C LEU A 27 4.71 -11.34 0.73
N GLU A 28 4.28 -12.30 1.56
CA GLU A 28 2.85 -12.61 1.72
C GLU A 28 2.08 -11.41 2.28
N SER A 29 2.62 -10.76 3.32
CA SER A 29 1.98 -9.58 3.91
C SER A 29 2.01 -8.34 3.02
N ALA A 30 3.05 -8.17 2.20
CA ALA A 30 3.16 -7.06 1.26
C ALA A 30 2.05 -7.06 0.19
N ASN A 31 1.48 -8.23 -0.11
CA ASN A 31 0.36 -8.37 -1.04
C ASN A 31 -1.01 -8.10 -0.40
N ILE A 32 -1.07 -7.85 0.91
CA ILE A 32 -2.32 -7.58 1.62
C ILE A 32 -2.57 -6.07 1.62
N LEU A 33 -3.62 -5.66 0.90
CA LEU A 33 -4.08 -4.28 0.95
C LEU A 33 -4.51 -3.90 2.39
N PRO A 34 -4.18 -2.69 2.87
CA PRO A 34 -4.70 -2.21 4.15
C PRO A 34 -6.23 -2.19 4.18
N GLU A 35 -6.83 -2.41 5.36
CA GLU A 35 -8.30 -2.49 5.50
C GLU A 35 -9.04 -1.23 5.01
N HIS A 36 -8.48 -0.04 5.21
CA HIS A 36 -9.09 1.19 4.72
C HIS A 36 -9.13 1.26 3.19
N VAL A 37 -8.12 0.68 2.51
CA VAL A 37 -8.09 0.57 1.04
C VAL A 37 -9.15 -0.40 0.57
N LYS A 38 -9.25 -1.58 1.19
CA LYS A 38 -10.30 -2.56 0.87
C LYS A 38 -11.70 -1.97 1.03
N LYS A 39 -11.94 -1.25 2.12
CA LYS A 39 -13.21 -0.56 2.39
C LYS A 39 -13.50 0.51 1.34
N GLY A 40 -12.51 1.31 0.96
CA GLY A 40 -12.66 2.32 -0.09
C GLY A 40 -13.03 1.72 -1.45
N ILE A 41 -12.42 0.60 -1.83
CA ILE A 41 -12.76 -0.13 -3.06
C ILE A 41 -14.20 -0.62 -3.02
N GLU A 42 -14.61 -1.27 -1.93
CA GLU A 42 -15.97 -1.81 -1.81
C GLU A 42 -17.03 -0.70 -1.76
N GLN A 43 -16.73 0.41 -1.08
CA GLN A 43 -17.58 1.59 -1.08
C GLN A 43 -17.73 2.17 -2.49
N GLY A 44 -16.62 2.41 -3.20
CA GLY A 44 -16.65 2.95 -4.56
C GLY A 44 -17.42 2.03 -5.52
N ARG A 45 -17.27 0.70 -5.38
CA ARG A 45 -18.05 -0.28 -6.15
C ARG A 45 -19.55 -0.14 -5.88
N ARG A 46 -19.94 -0.02 -4.61
CA ARG A 46 -21.34 0.16 -4.21
C ARG A 46 -21.92 1.47 -4.73
N GLU A 47 -21.18 2.58 -4.61
CA GLU A 47 -21.60 3.89 -5.10
C GLU A 47 -21.76 3.88 -6.63
N GLY A 48 -20.85 3.22 -7.35
CA GLY A 48 -20.96 3.00 -8.79
C GLY A 48 -22.23 2.24 -9.20
N LEU A 49 -22.52 1.13 -8.51
CA LEU A 49 -23.73 0.34 -8.77
C LEU A 49 -25.03 1.10 -8.45
N LEU A 50 -25.00 1.99 -7.47
CA LEU A 50 -26.15 2.83 -7.09
C LEU A 50 -26.24 4.12 -7.92
N GLY A 51 -25.32 4.36 -8.86
CA GLY A 51 -25.28 5.60 -9.65
C GLY A 51 -24.95 6.85 -8.84
N LEU A 52 -24.33 6.70 -7.67
CA LEU A 52 -23.92 7.81 -6.77
C LEU A 52 -22.61 8.48 -7.22
N THR A 53 -22.19 8.25 -8.46
CA THR A 53 -20.98 8.82 -9.05
C THR A 53 -21.23 10.22 -9.55
N LYS A 54 -20.20 11.08 -9.50
CA LYS A 54 -20.24 12.42 -10.08
C LYS A 54 -19.63 12.41 -11.48
N SER A 55 -20.14 13.25 -12.37
CA SER A 55 -19.56 13.41 -13.70
C SER A 55 -18.19 14.09 -13.63
N THR A 56 -17.36 13.87 -14.65
CA THR A 56 -16.04 14.50 -14.76
C THR A 56 -16.14 16.02 -14.66
N ASP A 57 -17.11 16.64 -15.33
CA ASP A 57 -17.30 18.10 -15.31
C ASP A 57 -17.60 18.63 -13.90
N GLU A 58 -18.45 17.92 -13.15
CA GLU A 58 -18.79 18.28 -11.77
C GLU A 58 -17.57 18.18 -10.85
N VAL A 59 -16.76 17.13 -11.03
CA VAL A 59 -15.52 16.93 -10.27
C VAL A 59 -14.50 18.03 -10.59
N MET A 60 -14.25 18.31 -11.87
CA MET A 60 -13.29 19.33 -12.29
C MET A 60 -13.67 20.73 -11.78
N LYS A 61 -14.97 21.06 -11.77
CA LYS A 61 -15.47 22.33 -11.21
C LYS A 61 -15.18 22.48 -9.71
N LYS A 62 -15.23 21.39 -8.94
CA LYS A 62 -14.98 21.43 -7.49
C LYS A 62 -13.52 21.76 -7.14
N TYR A 63 -12.56 21.31 -7.96
CA TYR A 63 -11.13 21.41 -7.68
C TYR A 63 -10.39 22.50 -8.47
N SER A 64 -11.12 23.32 -9.21
CA SER A 64 -10.57 24.43 -10.01
C SER A 64 -10.56 25.78 -9.26
N SER A 65 -10.75 25.78 -7.93
CA SER A 65 -10.61 26.94 -7.03
C SER A 65 -9.35 26.85 -6.19
#